data_AF-A0A8T7DYS7-F1
#
_entry.id   AF-A0A8T7DYS7-F1
#
_cell.length_a   1.000
_cell.length_b   1.000
_cell.length_c   1.000
_cell.angle_alpha   90.00
_cell.angle_beta   90.00
_cell.angle_gamma   90.00
#
_symmetry.space_group_name_H-M   'P 1'
#
loop_
_entity.id
_entity.type
_entity.pdbx_description
1 polymer ?
#
loop_
_entity_poly.entity_id
_entity_poly.type
_entity_poly.pdbx_seq_one_letter_code
_entity_poly.pdbx_strand_id
1 'polypeptide(L)'
;IEPLETHLGPLLVQFPARVGPDDLDTVAAVFEALPAAWRCVVEVRHRNFFTRPALLDPLLARFRLGRVVMDTRALYRGDRDHPEVLAALHEKPDLPVLPELYNDLAFIRLVLHPDRDCNERYLDDWVRQAASWIAAGKSVFMMVHCPNNLHCPPFAFDFHEALRRAIPALPALSPWPVPHQQTLL
;
A
#
# COMPACT_ATOMS: atom_id res chain seq x y z
N ILE A 1 -10.34 -15.83 11.12
CA ILE A 1 -10.42 -14.35 11.20
C ILE A 1 -11.85 -13.82 11.36
N GLU A 2 -12.85 -14.70 11.47
CA GLU A 2 -14.29 -14.40 11.57
C GLU A 2 -14.68 -13.36 12.65
N PRO A 3 -14.10 -13.33 13.87
CA PRO A 3 -14.48 -12.31 14.86
C PRO A 3 -14.13 -10.86 14.48
N LEU A 4 -13.29 -10.66 13.46
CA LEU A 4 -12.84 -9.35 13.02
C LEU A 4 -13.51 -8.91 11.70
N GLU A 5 -14.35 -9.74 11.08
CA GLU A 5 -14.82 -9.59 9.70
C GLU A 5 -15.33 -8.17 9.37
N THR A 6 -16.18 -7.61 10.22
CA THR A 6 -16.78 -6.27 10.03
C THR A 6 -15.80 -5.10 10.23
N HIS A 7 -14.60 -5.39 10.75
CA HIS A 7 -13.54 -4.43 11.03
C HIS A 7 -12.33 -4.58 10.10
N LEU A 8 -12.35 -5.58 9.21
CA LEU A 8 -11.24 -5.84 8.30
C LEU A 8 -11.37 -5.06 7.00
N GLY A 9 -10.24 -4.51 6.56
CA GLY A 9 -10.03 -4.14 5.16
C GLY A 9 -9.82 -5.37 4.27
N PRO A 10 -9.44 -5.17 2.99
CA PRO A 10 -9.14 -6.29 2.11
C PRO A 10 -7.91 -7.07 2.60
N LEU A 11 -7.92 -8.39 2.41
CA LEU A 11 -6.79 -9.26 2.69
C LEU A 11 -5.70 -9.04 1.64
N LEU A 12 -4.51 -8.69 2.12
CA LEU A 12 -3.33 -8.53 1.28
C LEU A 12 -2.60 -9.88 1.12
N VAL A 13 -2.49 -10.35 -0.11
CA VAL A 13 -1.69 -11.54 -0.48
C VAL A 13 -0.48 -11.09 -1.28
N GLN A 14 0.71 -11.22 -0.68
CA GLN A 14 1.95 -10.73 -1.26
C GLN A 14 2.83 -11.88 -1.78
N PHE A 15 3.24 -11.78 -3.05
CA PHE A 15 4.12 -12.75 -3.70
C PHE A 15 5.53 -12.17 -3.92
N PRO A 16 6.59 -12.92 -3.55
CA PRO A 16 7.97 -12.44 -3.65
C PRO A 16 8.41 -12.26 -5.10
N ALA A 17 9.52 -11.55 -5.31
CA ALA A 17 9.99 -11.18 -6.65
C ALA A 17 10.33 -12.38 -7.56
N ARG A 18 10.53 -13.59 -7.01
CA ARG A 18 10.74 -14.82 -7.77
C ARG A 18 9.47 -15.37 -8.45
N VAL A 19 8.29 -14.99 -7.98
CA VAL A 19 7.00 -15.47 -8.52
C VAL A 19 6.66 -14.60 -9.73
N GLY A 20 6.81 -15.16 -10.92
CA GLY A 20 6.67 -14.48 -12.19
C GLY A 20 5.46 -14.92 -13.01
N PRO A 21 5.37 -14.51 -14.29
CA PRO A 21 4.28 -14.89 -15.19
C PRO A 21 4.08 -16.39 -15.35
N ASP A 22 5.15 -17.18 -15.25
CA ASP A 22 5.09 -18.65 -15.40
C ASP A 22 4.47 -19.33 -14.16
N ASP A 23 4.32 -18.60 -13.06
CA ASP A 23 3.76 -19.09 -11.79
C ASP A 23 2.27 -18.72 -11.60
N LEU A 24 1.60 -18.17 -12.62
CA LEU A 24 0.23 -17.67 -12.49
C LEU A 24 -0.78 -18.74 -12.03
N ASP A 25 -0.60 -20.00 -12.41
CA ASP A 25 -1.43 -21.10 -11.92
C ASP A 25 -1.23 -21.35 -10.41
N THR A 26 -0.01 -21.18 -9.91
CA THR A 26 0.28 -21.28 -8.47
C THR A 26 -0.33 -20.10 -7.72
N VAL A 27 -0.27 -18.90 -8.28
CA VAL A 27 -0.93 -17.71 -7.73
C VAL A 27 -2.45 -17.92 -7.67
N ALA A 28 -3.04 -18.46 -8.73
CA ALA A 28 -4.47 -18.78 -8.79
C ALA A 28 -4.88 -19.79 -7.72
N ALA A 29 -4.11 -20.87 -7.53
CA ALA A 29 -4.39 -21.89 -6.51
C ALA A 29 -4.47 -21.32 -5.08
N VAL A 30 -3.67 -20.28 -4.75
CA VAL A 30 -3.77 -19.58 -3.47
C VAL A 30 -5.13 -18.89 -3.32
N PHE A 31 -5.60 -18.21 -4.36
CA PHE A 31 -6.89 -17.51 -4.33
C PHE A 31 -8.09 -18.46 -4.41
N GLU A 32 -7.95 -19.64 -5.03
CA GLU A 32 -8.96 -20.71 -4.98
C GLU A 32 -9.14 -21.27 -3.57
N ALA A 33 -8.08 -21.32 -2.77
CA ALA A 33 -8.11 -21.77 -1.39
C ALA A 33 -8.65 -20.73 -0.40
N LEU A 34 -8.71 -19.45 -0.80
CA LEU A 34 -9.22 -18.37 0.06
C LEU A 34 -10.75 -18.29 -0.03
N PRO A 35 -11.47 -18.08 1.09
CA PRO A 35 -12.91 -17.98 1.04
C PRO A 35 -13.35 -16.76 0.22
N ALA A 36 -14.27 -16.98 -0.73
CA ALA A 36 -14.76 -15.95 -1.66
C ALA A 36 -15.47 -14.76 -0.98
N ALA A 37 -15.85 -14.90 0.29
CA ALA A 37 -16.43 -13.82 1.09
C ALA A 37 -15.44 -12.66 1.34
N TRP A 38 -14.13 -12.93 1.32
CA TRP A 38 -13.12 -11.92 1.61
C TRP A 38 -12.72 -11.13 0.36
N ARG A 39 -12.76 -9.80 0.46
CA ARG A 39 -12.13 -8.93 -0.53
C ARG A 39 -10.61 -9.10 -0.41
N CYS A 40 -9.94 -9.40 -1.51
CA CYS A 40 -8.50 -9.60 -1.53
C CYS A 40 -7.79 -8.61 -2.46
N VAL A 41 -6.55 -8.29 -2.13
CA VAL A 41 -5.62 -7.56 -3.00
C VAL A 41 -4.34 -8.36 -3.20
N VAL A 42 -3.83 -8.38 -4.42
CA VAL A 42 -2.56 -9.05 -4.76
C VAL A 42 -1.42 -8.04 -4.84
N GLU A 43 -0.31 -8.34 -4.16
CA GLU A 43 0.95 -7.62 -4.33
C GLU A 43 1.96 -8.52 -5.04
N VAL A 44 2.29 -8.17 -6.28
CA VAL A 44 3.37 -8.82 -7.04
C VAL A 44 4.63 -7.97 -6.99
N ARG A 45 5.80 -8.63 -6.98
CA ARG A 45 7.11 -7.95 -6.99
C ARG A 45 7.97 -8.28 -8.20
N HIS A 46 7.53 -9.18 -9.06
CA HIS A 46 8.27 -9.56 -10.26
C HIS A 46 8.10 -8.52 -11.36
N ARG A 47 9.22 -7.99 -11.89
CA ARG A 47 9.26 -6.87 -12.85
C ARG A 47 8.40 -7.08 -14.10
N ASN A 48 8.31 -8.32 -14.60
CA ASN A 48 7.48 -8.63 -15.77
C ASN A 48 6.01 -8.24 -15.63
N PHE A 49 5.44 -8.24 -14.43
CA PHE A 49 4.06 -7.78 -14.19
C PHE A 49 3.90 -6.26 -14.24
N PHE A 50 4.98 -5.51 -14.31
CA PHE A 50 4.98 -4.05 -14.45
C PHE A 50 5.29 -3.64 -15.88
N THR A 51 6.12 -4.40 -16.59
CA THR A 51 6.34 -4.21 -18.03
C THR A 51 5.18 -4.72 -18.88
N ARG A 52 4.46 -5.75 -18.39
CA ARG A 52 3.30 -6.38 -19.06
C ARG A 52 2.15 -6.54 -18.04
N PRO A 53 1.53 -5.44 -17.59
CA PRO A 53 0.50 -5.49 -16.54
C PRO A 53 -0.71 -6.35 -16.92
N ALA A 54 -1.07 -6.39 -18.20
CA ALA A 54 -2.21 -7.16 -18.72
C ALA A 54 -2.13 -8.68 -18.46
N LEU A 55 -0.96 -9.22 -18.09
CA LEU A 55 -0.82 -10.63 -17.70
C LEU A 55 -1.59 -10.97 -16.42
N LEU A 56 -1.85 -9.98 -15.55
CA LEU A 56 -2.61 -10.20 -14.33
C LEU A 56 -4.12 -10.04 -14.52
N ASP A 57 -4.57 -9.38 -15.58
CA ASP A 57 -5.99 -9.06 -15.79
C ASP A 57 -6.90 -10.29 -15.70
N PRO A 58 -6.58 -11.46 -16.29
CA PRO A 58 -7.43 -12.65 -16.15
C PRO A 58 -7.57 -13.11 -14.69
N LEU A 59 -6.48 -13.06 -13.92
CA LEU A 59 -6.47 -13.42 -12.50
C LEU A 59 -7.29 -12.41 -11.67
N LEU A 60 -7.04 -11.12 -11.88
CA LEU A 60 -7.74 -10.03 -11.17
C LEU A 60 -9.24 -10.07 -11.44
N ALA A 61 -9.65 -10.34 -12.68
CA ALA A 61 -11.05 -10.48 -13.05
C ALA A 61 -11.68 -11.75 -12.46
N ARG A 62 -11.02 -12.91 -12.61
CA ARG A 62 -11.54 -14.22 -12.14
C ARG A 62 -11.85 -14.22 -10.65
N PHE A 63 -10.95 -13.65 -9.84
CA PHE A 63 -11.08 -13.65 -8.38
C PHE A 63 -11.53 -12.30 -7.80
N ARG A 64 -11.92 -11.34 -8.65
CA ARG A 64 -12.34 -9.98 -8.26
C ARG A 64 -11.35 -9.32 -7.29
N LEU A 65 -10.07 -9.44 -7.60
CA LEU A 65 -8.97 -8.94 -6.77
C LEU A 65 -8.73 -7.46 -7.01
N GLY A 66 -8.27 -6.75 -5.99
CA GLY A 66 -7.51 -5.53 -6.21
C GLY A 66 -6.03 -5.85 -6.48
N ARG A 67 -5.30 -4.86 -7.02
CA ARG A 67 -3.84 -4.91 -7.13
C ARG A 67 -3.25 -3.86 -6.20
N VAL A 68 -2.23 -4.22 -5.45
CA VAL A 68 -1.48 -3.26 -4.65
C VAL A 68 -0.67 -2.35 -5.55
N VAL A 69 -0.82 -1.05 -5.31
CA VAL A 69 0.07 -0.03 -5.86
C VAL A 69 1.21 0.17 -4.87
N MET A 70 2.38 -0.38 -5.20
CA MET A 70 3.60 -0.13 -4.44
C MET A 70 4.28 1.13 -4.97
N ASP A 71 4.59 2.07 -4.08
CA ASP A 71 5.39 3.24 -4.40
C ASP A 71 6.59 3.33 -3.47
N THR A 72 7.77 3.04 -4.02
CA THR A 72 9.08 3.12 -3.35
C THR A 72 9.90 4.31 -3.85
N ARG A 73 9.32 5.23 -4.64
CA ARG A 73 10.08 6.31 -5.27
C ARG A 73 10.77 7.22 -4.26
N ALA A 74 10.14 7.52 -3.11
CA ALA A 74 10.76 8.31 -2.05
C ALA A 74 12.06 7.66 -1.55
N LEU A 75 12.07 6.34 -1.37
CA LEU A 75 13.24 5.58 -0.93
C LEU A 75 14.37 5.62 -1.97
N TYR A 76 14.04 5.50 -3.25
CA TYR A 76 15.02 5.39 -4.34
C TYR A 76 15.46 6.73 -4.95
N ARG A 77 14.72 7.81 -4.72
CA ARG A 77 15.00 9.16 -5.24
C ARG A 77 15.42 10.14 -4.14
N GLY A 78 15.30 9.77 -2.87
CA GLY A 78 15.88 10.48 -1.72
C GLY A 78 17.35 10.13 -1.47
N ASP A 79 17.83 10.38 -0.26
CA ASP A 79 19.19 10.05 0.16
C ASP A 79 19.40 8.54 0.34
N ARG A 80 20.05 7.92 -0.66
CA ARG A 80 20.31 6.48 -0.66
C ARG A 80 21.45 6.07 0.27
N ASP A 81 22.26 7.02 0.73
CA ASP A 81 23.36 6.76 1.66
C ASP A 81 22.90 6.81 3.12
N HIS A 82 21.64 7.19 3.36
CA HIS A 82 21.04 7.18 4.69
C HIS A 82 21.13 5.77 5.32
N PRO A 83 21.64 5.62 6.56
CA PRO A 83 21.91 4.31 7.17
C PRO A 83 20.70 3.37 7.20
N GLU A 84 19.51 3.91 7.48
CA GLU A 84 18.27 3.13 7.54
C GLU A 84 17.74 2.73 6.14
N VAL A 85 18.19 3.41 5.08
CA VAL A 85 17.76 3.14 3.70
C VAL A 85 18.59 2.02 3.09
N LEU A 86 19.90 1.99 3.36
CA LEU A 86 20.84 1.02 2.81
C LEU A 86 20.36 -0.43 2.95
N ALA A 87 19.85 -0.82 4.13
CA ALA A 87 19.34 -2.17 4.35
C ALA A 87 18.02 -2.45 3.60
N ALA A 88 17.15 -1.45 3.49
CA ALA A 88 15.82 -1.60 2.92
C ALA A 88 15.81 -1.66 1.38
N LEU A 89 16.79 -1.06 0.71
CA LEU A 89 16.89 -1.05 -0.75
C LEU A 89 17.02 -2.46 -1.36
N HIS A 90 17.55 -3.43 -0.60
CA HIS A 90 17.65 -4.83 -1.05
C HIS A 90 16.31 -5.58 -0.99
N GLU A 91 15.41 -5.18 -0.09
CA GLU A 91 14.15 -5.89 0.15
C GLU A 91 12.96 -5.31 -0.63
N LYS A 92 12.98 -4.00 -0.86
CA LYS A 92 11.86 -3.24 -1.43
C LYS A 92 12.19 -2.86 -2.87
N PRO A 93 11.56 -3.44 -3.91
CA PRO A 93 11.99 -3.25 -5.30
C PRO A 93 11.67 -1.85 -5.85
N ASP A 94 12.52 -1.31 -6.73
CA ASP A 94 12.23 -0.11 -7.56
C ASP A 94 11.39 -0.53 -8.77
N LEU A 95 10.07 -0.39 -8.64
CA LEU A 95 9.09 -0.80 -9.67
C LEU A 95 8.26 0.40 -10.12
N PRO A 96 7.79 0.42 -11.38
CA PRO A 96 6.86 1.44 -11.85
C PRO A 96 5.62 1.53 -10.97
N VAL A 97 5.19 2.75 -10.67
CA VAL A 97 3.93 3.01 -9.96
C VAL A 97 2.79 2.96 -10.97
N LEU A 98 1.85 2.03 -10.76
CA LEU A 98 0.66 1.84 -11.59
C LEU A 98 -0.59 2.15 -10.75
N PRO A 99 -1.04 3.42 -10.67
CA PRO A 99 -2.14 3.84 -9.81
C PRO A 99 -3.50 3.53 -10.45
N GLU A 100 -3.87 2.25 -10.48
CA GLU A 100 -5.13 1.78 -11.05
C GLU A 100 -6.13 1.39 -9.96
N LEU A 101 -7.42 1.57 -10.27
CA LEU A 101 -8.53 1.09 -9.46
C LEU A 101 -8.94 -0.29 -9.93
N TYR A 102 -9.15 -1.20 -8.98
CA TYR A 102 -9.63 -2.54 -9.27
C TYR A 102 -10.81 -2.84 -8.34
N ASN A 103 -11.94 -3.25 -8.91
CA ASN A 103 -13.15 -3.53 -8.15
C ASN A 103 -13.55 -2.37 -7.22
N ASP A 104 -13.50 -1.12 -7.70
CA ASP A 104 -13.78 0.12 -6.94
C ASP A 104 -12.89 0.33 -5.69
N LEU A 105 -11.71 -0.29 -5.68
CA LEU A 105 -10.72 -0.20 -4.62
C LEU A 105 -9.37 0.29 -5.15
N ALA A 106 -8.81 1.28 -4.48
CA ALA A 106 -7.39 1.59 -4.52
C ALA A 106 -6.73 1.06 -3.24
N PHE A 107 -5.68 0.26 -3.39
CA PHE A 107 -4.86 -0.18 -2.26
C PHE A 107 -3.41 0.22 -2.50
N ILE A 108 -2.91 1.15 -1.70
CA ILE A 108 -1.61 1.78 -1.89
C ILE A 108 -0.71 1.38 -0.74
N ARG A 109 0.51 0.97 -1.08
CA ARG A 109 1.62 0.84 -0.14
C ARG A 109 2.65 1.92 -0.49
N LEU A 110 2.59 3.01 0.27
CA LEU A 110 3.49 4.14 0.11
C LEU A 110 4.69 3.93 1.04
N VAL A 111 5.84 3.60 0.45
CA VAL A 111 7.11 3.46 1.17
C VAL A 111 7.86 4.79 1.10
N LEU A 112 7.85 5.49 2.23
CA LEU A 112 8.52 6.75 2.43
C LEU A 112 9.97 6.57 2.89
N HIS A 113 10.72 7.63 2.69
CA HIS A 113 12.08 7.79 3.16
C HIS A 113 12.08 8.19 4.65
N PRO A 114 13.08 7.79 5.47
CA PRO A 114 13.18 8.22 6.87
C PRO A 114 13.33 9.74 7.05
N ASP A 115 14.14 10.37 6.19
CA ASP A 115 14.18 11.82 6.06
C ASP A 115 12.87 12.35 5.44
N ARG A 116 12.21 13.24 6.18
CA ARG A 116 10.93 13.85 5.81
C ARG A 116 11.04 14.72 4.56
N ASP A 117 12.17 15.39 4.37
CA ASP A 117 12.36 16.34 3.27
C ASP A 117 12.34 15.62 1.90
N CYS A 118 12.64 14.32 1.90
CA CYS A 118 12.54 13.46 0.72
C CYS A 118 11.10 13.05 0.36
N ASN A 119 10.11 13.29 1.22
CA ASN A 119 8.76 12.70 1.10
C ASN A 119 7.69 13.66 0.56
N GLU A 120 7.88 14.97 0.70
CA GLU A 120 6.83 15.99 0.49
C GLU A 120 6.11 15.82 -0.86
N ARG A 121 6.86 15.76 -1.96
CA ARG A 121 6.31 15.58 -3.31
C ARG A 121 5.44 14.33 -3.44
N TYR A 122 5.86 13.21 -2.86
CA TYR A 122 5.16 11.94 -2.98
C TYR A 122 3.90 11.90 -2.12
N LEU A 123 3.97 12.49 -0.92
CA LEU A 123 2.79 12.69 -0.08
C LEU A 123 1.74 13.53 -0.81
N ASP A 124 2.15 14.66 -1.39
CA ASP A 124 1.27 15.56 -2.13
C ASP A 124 0.61 14.90 -3.35
N ASP A 125 1.38 14.14 -4.14
CA ASP A 125 0.86 13.38 -5.29
C ASP A 125 -0.23 12.39 -4.83
N TRP A 126 0.04 11.65 -3.75
CA TRP A 126 -0.90 10.65 -3.23
C TRP A 126 -2.11 11.27 -2.54
N VAL A 127 -1.96 12.41 -1.86
CA VAL A 127 -3.09 13.15 -1.28
C VAL A 127 -4.04 13.60 -2.37
N ARG A 128 -3.52 14.20 -3.46
CA ARG A 128 -4.34 14.60 -4.61
C ARG A 128 -5.08 13.41 -5.23
N GLN A 129 -4.35 12.31 -5.47
CA GLN A 129 -4.93 11.11 -6.08
C GLN A 129 -5.99 10.46 -5.19
N ALA A 130 -5.72 10.30 -3.89
CA ALA A 130 -6.65 9.75 -2.93
C ALA A 130 -7.90 10.61 -2.80
N ALA A 131 -7.75 11.95 -2.75
CA ALA A 131 -8.88 12.86 -2.70
C ALA A 131 -9.77 12.75 -3.94
N SER A 132 -9.17 12.63 -5.13
CA SER A 132 -9.91 12.40 -6.37
C SER A 132 -10.71 11.10 -6.34
N TRP A 133 -10.11 9.99 -5.88
CA TRP A 133 -10.80 8.71 -5.76
C TRP A 133 -11.92 8.72 -4.73
N ILE A 134 -11.70 9.34 -3.57
CA ILE A 134 -12.72 9.47 -2.51
C ILE A 134 -13.90 10.31 -3.02
N ALA A 135 -13.62 11.44 -3.70
CA ALA A 135 -14.67 12.26 -4.30
C ALA A 135 -15.48 11.51 -5.37
N ALA A 136 -14.86 10.55 -6.07
CA ALA A 136 -15.52 9.66 -7.02
C ALA A 136 -16.21 8.44 -6.37
N GLY A 137 -16.34 8.40 -5.03
CA GLY A 137 -17.01 7.34 -4.28
C GLY A 137 -16.23 6.01 -4.22
N LYS A 138 -14.93 6.03 -4.46
CA LYS A 138 -14.07 4.82 -4.44
C LYS A 138 -13.54 4.55 -3.03
N SER A 139 -13.32 3.27 -2.71
CA SER A 139 -12.65 2.88 -1.47
C SER A 139 -11.14 3.05 -1.61
N VAL A 140 -10.51 3.77 -0.68
CA VAL A 140 -9.05 3.98 -0.68
C VAL A 140 -8.44 3.43 0.61
N PHE A 141 -7.47 2.53 0.46
CA PHE A 141 -6.67 1.99 1.56
C PHE A 141 -5.22 2.44 1.37
N MET A 142 -4.73 3.28 2.28
CA MET A 142 -3.38 3.82 2.26
C MET A 142 -2.55 3.21 3.38
N MET A 143 -1.55 2.42 3.02
CA MET A 143 -0.59 1.81 3.95
C MET A 143 0.73 2.57 3.86
N VAL A 144 0.97 3.47 4.82
CA VAL A 144 2.22 4.23 4.92
C VAL A 144 3.28 3.38 5.63
N HIS A 145 4.45 3.27 5.02
CA HIS A 145 5.56 2.48 5.53
C HIS A 145 6.88 3.23 5.36
N CYS A 146 7.86 2.95 6.22
CA CYS A 146 9.21 3.48 6.22
C CYS A 146 10.16 2.34 6.63
N PRO A 147 11.43 2.28 6.17
CA PRO A 147 12.40 1.31 6.69
C PRO A 147 12.43 1.22 8.23
N ASN A 148 12.43 2.37 8.90
CA ASN A 148 12.28 2.44 10.35
C ASN A 148 10.80 2.68 10.70
N ASN A 149 10.19 1.67 11.33
CA ASN A 149 8.77 1.65 11.65
C ASN A 149 8.34 2.75 12.62
N LEU A 150 9.27 3.37 13.37
CA LEU A 150 8.96 4.50 14.26
C LEU A 150 8.46 5.72 13.50
N HIS A 151 8.83 5.87 12.22
CA HIS A 151 8.35 6.98 11.39
C HIS A 151 6.98 6.72 10.74
N CYS A 152 6.52 5.47 10.69
CA CYS A 152 5.27 5.12 9.99
C CYS A 152 4.05 5.85 10.59
N PRO A 153 3.81 5.87 11.92
CA PRO A 153 2.64 6.54 12.48
C PRO A 153 2.63 8.06 12.26
N PRO A 154 3.72 8.81 12.52
CA PRO A 154 3.78 10.23 12.19
C PRO A 154 3.50 10.52 10.71
N PHE A 155 4.11 9.78 9.78
CA PHE A 155 3.87 9.98 8.35
C PHE A 155 2.43 9.66 7.93
N ALA A 156 1.82 8.62 8.51
CA ALA A 156 0.41 8.31 8.27
C ALA A 156 -0.51 9.43 8.79
N PHE A 157 -0.17 10.02 9.94
CA PHE A 157 -0.89 11.16 10.49
C PHE A 157 -0.78 12.39 9.58
N ASP A 158 0.42 12.71 9.09
CA ASP A 158 0.61 13.84 8.18
C ASP A 158 -0.14 13.68 6.87
N PHE A 159 -0.12 12.46 6.31
CA PHE A 159 -0.89 12.12 5.13
C PHE A 159 -2.39 12.35 5.38
N HIS A 160 -2.91 11.88 6.51
CA HIS A 160 -4.31 12.07 6.86
C HIS A 160 -4.68 13.54 7.05
N GLU A 161 -3.86 14.33 7.74
CA GLU A 161 -4.09 15.76 7.92
C GLU A 161 -4.03 16.53 6.59
N ALA A 162 -3.11 16.16 5.70
CA ALA A 162 -3.07 16.70 4.34
C ALA A 162 -4.33 16.32 3.55
N LEU A 163 -4.81 15.09 3.67
CA LEU A 163 -6.04 14.64 3.05
C LEU A 163 -7.28 15.35 3.59
N ARG A 164 -7.34 15.66 4.89
CA ARG A 164 -8.41 16.46 5.51
C ARG A 164 -8.44 17.89 5.00
N ARG A 165 -7.27 18.50 4.75
CA ARG A 165 -7.20 19.82 4.10
C ARG A 165 -7.76 19.77 2.67
N ALA A 166 -7.53 18.68 1.94
CA ALA A 166 -8.07 18.48 0.60
C ALA A 166 -9.57 18.08 0.59
N ILE A 167 -10.05 17.43 1.65
CA ILE A 167 -11.43 16.95 1.79
C ILE A 167 -11.98 17.42 3.15
N PRO A 168 -12.56 18.63 3.24
CA PRO A 168 -13.01 19.18 4.53
C PRO A 168 -14.06 18.34 5.27
N ALA A 169 -14.79 17.47 4.55
CA ALA A 169 -15.77 16.54 5.13
C ALA A 169 -15.13 15.28 5.76
N LEU A 170 -13.83 15.04 5.55
CA LEU A 170 -13.13 13.90 6.12
C LEU A 170 -12.93 14.13 7.63
N PRO A 171 -13.43 13.24 8.50
CA PRO A 171 -13.32 13.41 9.94
C PRO A 171 -11.86 13.32 10.38
N ALA A 172 -11.54 13.98 11.49
CA ALA A 172 -10.28 13.77 12.19
C ALA A 172 -10.17 12.30 12.64
N LEU A 173 -8.94 11.77 12.67
CA LEU A 173 -8.68 10.51 13.36
C LEU A 173 -9.13 10.61 14.81
N SER A 174 -9.74 9.54 15.32
CA SER A 174 -10.00 9.42 16.74
C SER A 174 -8.69 9.56 17.52
N PRO A 175 -8.70 10.20 18.70
CA PRO A 175 -7.54 10.18 19.57
C PRO A 175 -7.12 8.73 19.84
N TRP A 176 -5.81 8.47 19.76
CA TRP A 176 -5.27 7.12 19.85
C TRP A 176 -5.71 6.42 21.15
N PRO A 177 -6.44 5.30 21.10
CA PRO A 177 -7.03 4.70 22.29
C PRO A 177 -6.09 3.67 22.91
N VAL A 178 -4.92 4.07 23.43
CA VAL A 178 -4.11 3.19 24.30
C VAL A 178 -3.30 4.05 25.28
N PRO A 179 -3.27 3.73 26.59
CA PRO A 179 -2.31 4.35 27.51
C PRO A 179 -0.91 4.22 26.92
N HIS A 180 -0.16 5.33 26.88
CA HIS A 180 1.28 5.28 26.62
C HIS A 180 1.85 4.20 27.52
N GLN A 181 2.39 3.13 26.92
CA GLN A 181 3.21 2.19 27.66
C GLN A 181 4.40 3.04 28.12
N GLN A 182 4.32 3.55 29.35
CA GLN A 182 5.44 4.23 29.99
C GLN A 182 6.61 3.28 29.83
N THR A 183 7.69 3.82 29.26
CA THR A 183 9.00 3.18 29.09
C THR A 183 9.16 2.05 30.09
N LEU A 184 9.33 0.81 29.60
CA LEU A 184 9.83 -0.27 30.42
C LEU A 184 11.14 0.23 31.04
N LEU A 185 11.06 0.67 32.31
CA LEU A 185 12.20 0.92 33.19
C LEU A 185 12.73 -0.43 33.66
#